data_AF-A0A395JWI0-F1
#
_entry.id   AF-A0A395JWI0-F1
#
_cell.length_a   1.000
_cell.length_b   1.000
_cell.length_c   1.000
_cell.angle_alpha   90.00
_cell.angle_beta   90.00
_cell.angle_gamma   90.00
#
_symmetry.space_group_name_H-M   'P 1'
#
loop_
_entity.id
_entity.type
_entity.pdbx_description
1 polymer ?
#
loop_
_entity_poly.entity_id
_entity_poly.type
_entity_poly.pdbx_seq_one_letter_code
_entity_poly.pdbx_strand_id
1 'polypeptide(L)'
;MDFIGIVLGRIFLNFIGGNIRWIFGTIWRKIFDKEKFTYNEYLFGPIKSNGSYDEIGHTLNNKIIGAIFLFLLISFLIAYL
;
A
#
# COMPACT_ATOMS: atom_id res chain seq x y z
N MET A 1 -3.49 -17.55 15.05
CA MET A 1 -2.48 -16.47 15.01
C MET A 1 -2.56 -15.74 16.33
N ASP A 2 -1.42 -15.50 16.98
CA ASP A 2 -1.36 -14.68 18.18
C ASP A 2 -1.54 -13.19 17.82
N PHE A 3 -1.71 -12.34 18.83
CA PHE A 3 -1.86 -10.91 18.67
C PHE A 3 -0.70 -10.29 17.86
N ILE A 4 0.52 -10.77 18.10
CA ILE A 4 1.74 -10.33 17.42
C ILE A 4 1.65 -10.61 15.91
N GLY A 5 1.27 -11.82 15.51
CA GLY A 5 1.11 -12.20 14.11
C GLY A 5 0.08 -11.33 13.37
N ILE A 6 -1.03 -10.98 14.03
CA ILE A 6 -2.05 -10.08 13.43
C ILE A 6 -1.48 -8.68 13.22
N VAL A 7 -0.77 -8.12 14.20
CA VAL A 7 -0.15 -6.79 14.09
C VAL A 7 0.90 -6.77 12.98
N LEU A 8 1.79 -7.75 12.95
CA LEU A 8 2.83 -7.86 11.92
C LEU A 8 2.24 -8.02 10.52
N GLY A 9 1.21 -8.85 10.36
CA GLY A 9 0.51 -9.00 9.09
C GLY A 9 -0.09 -7.69 8.58
N ARG A 10 -0.70 -6.88 9.47
CA ARG A 10 -1.26 -5.57 9.09
C ARG A 10 -0.18 -4.58 8.64
N ILE A 11 0.98 -4.58 9.32
CA ILE A 11 2.11 -3.72 8.95
C ILE A 11 2.70 -4.17 7.61
N PHE A 12 2.90 -5.48 7.44
CA PHE A 12 3.47 -6.07 6.23
C PHE A 12 2.61 -5.80 4.99
N LEU A 13 1.28 -5.98 5.09
CA LEU A 13 0.36 -5.68 3.99
C LEU A 13 0.35 -4.19 3.63
N ASN A 14 0.38 -3.29 4.62
CA ASN A 14 0.48 -1.86 4.36
C ASN A 14 1.79 -1.51 3.64
N PHE A 15 2.90 -2.12 4.06
CA PHE A 15 4.19 -1.91 3.45
C PHE A 15 4.21 -2.37 1.98
N ILE A 16 3.79 -3.60 1.68
CA ILE A 16 3.77 -4.11 0.30
C ILE A 16 2.88 -3.22 -0.58
N GLY A 17 1.63 -3.00 -0.18
CA GLY A 17 0.71 -2.23 -1.01
C GLY A 17 1.09 -0.76 -1.13
N GLY A 18 1.70 -0.18 -0.09
CA GLY A 18 2.25 1.17 -0.14
C GLY A 18 3.41 1.30 -1.12
N ASN A 19 4.31 0.31 -1.19
CA ASN A 19 5.39 0.27 -2.19
C ASN A 19 4.82 0.18 -3.62
N ILE A 20 3.86 -0.73 -3.85
CA ILE A 20 3.18 -0.88 -5.14
C ILE A 20 2.54 0.46 -5.55
N ARG A 21 1.74 1.04 -4.65
CA ARG A 21 1.05 2.31 -4.88
C ARG A 21 2.03 3.47 -5.10
N TRP A 22 3.18 3.48 -4.43
CA TRP A 22 4.23 4.48 -4.64
C TRP A 22 4.83 4.39 -6.04
N ILE A 23 5.13 3.18 -6.54
CA ILE A 23 5.68 2.98 -7.90
C ILE A 23 4.67 3.50 -8.94
N PHE A 24 3.44 2.99 -8.91
CA PHE A 24 2.39 3.41 -9.85
C PHE A 24 2.06 4.89 -9.72
N GLY A 25 1.96 5.38 -8.49
CA GLY A 25 1.66 6.78 -8.21
C GLY A 25 2.75 7.74 -8.68
N THR A 26 4.03 7.37 -8.52
CA THR A 26 5.16 8.17 -9.00
C THR A 26 5.18 8.25 -10.53
N ILE A 27 4.92 7.12 -11.21
CA ILE A 27 4.81 7.08 -12.67
C ILE A 27 3.64 7.94 -13.15
N TRP A 28 2.44 7.74 -12.58
CA TRP A 28 1.24 8.50 -12.93
C TRP A 28 1.43 10.00 -12.71
N ARG A 29 1.96 10.41 -11.56
CA ARG A 29 2.19 11.84 -11.27
C ARG A 29 3.22 12.46 -12.20
N LYS A 30 4.23 11.70 -12.64
CA LYS A 30 5.20 12.16 -13.65
C LYS A 30 4.55 12.34 -15.03
N ILE A 31 3.65 11.45 -15.45
CA ILE A 31 2.97 11.52 -16.75
C ILE A 31 2.00 12.70 -16.80
N PHE A 32 1.26 12.94 -15.71
CA PHE A 32 0.21 13.98 -15.65
C PHE A 32 0.66 15.30 -15.00
N ASP A 33 1.97 15.50 -14.84
CA ASP A 33 2.58 16.68 -14.21
C ASP A 33 1.91 17.10 -12.89
N LYS A 34 1.66 16.12 -12.01
CA LYS A 34 1.03 16.35 -10.69
C LYS A 34 2.08 16.43 -9.59
N GLU A 35 1.79 17.19 -8.52
CA GLU A 35 2.63 17.26 -7.32
C GLU A 35 2.96 15.85 -6.82
N LYS A 36 4.25 15.56 -6.61
CA LYS A 36 4.71 14.25 -6.14
C LYS A 36 4.50 14.15 -4.63
N PHE A 37 3.88 13.06 -4.21
CA PHE A 37 3.90 12.68 -2.80
C PHE A 37 5.24 12.01 -2.46
N THR A 38 5.72 12.27 -1.26
CA THR A 38 6.87 11.58 -0.67
C THR A 38 6.53 10.12 -0.42
N TYR A 39 7.54 9.28 -0.30
CA TYR A 39 7.36 7.86 0.03
C TYR A 39 6.59 7.68 1.35
N ASN A 40 6.90 8.50 2.36
CA ASN A 40 6.21 8.47 3.65
C ASN A 40 4.72 8.78 3.52
N GLU A 41 4.33 9.68 2.62
CA GLU A 41 2.92 10.00 2.38
C GLU A 41 2.14 8.85 1.74
N TYR A 42 2.81 7.96 1.00
CA TYR A 42 2.19 6.74 0.52
C TYR A 42 1.96 5.71 1.64
N LEU A 43 2.86 5.63 2.62
CA LEU A 43 2.77 4.65 3.72
C LEU A 43 1.87 5.09 4.86
N PHE A 44 1.89 6.38 5.20
CA PHE A 44 1.26 6.94 6.40
C PHE A 44 0.12 7.91 6.11
N GLY A 45 -0.01 8.37 4.86
CA GLY A 45 -1.02 9.37 4.46
C GLY A 45 -0.40 10.74 4.15
N PRO A 46 -1.11 11.62 3.41
CA PRO A 46 -0.58 12.92 2.99
C PRO A 46 -0.37 13.86 4.18
N ILE A 47 0.77 14.56 4.23
CA ILE A 47 1.10 15.49 5.34
C ILE A 47 0.15 16.69 5.35
N LYS A 48 -0.32 17.11 4.17
CA LYS A 48 -1.26 18.23 3.99
C LYS A 48 -2.74 17.81 4.08
N SER A 49 -3.04 16.61 4.56
CA SER A 49 -4.42 16.15 4.77
C SER A 49 -4.96 16.71 6.09
N ASN A 50 -6.18 17.26 6.04
CA ASN A 50 -6.86 17.82 7.21
C ASN A 50 -7.72 16.80 7.98
N GLY A 51 -7.55 15.48 7.80
CA GLY A 51 -8.44 14.52 8.45
C GLY A 51 -7.92 13.09 8.63
N SER A 52 -8.25 12.50 9.78
CA SER A 52 -7.99 11.09 10.12
C SER A 52 -8.64 10.09 9.14
N TYR A 53 -9.67 10.51 8.40
CA TYR A 53 -10.33 9.70 7.38
C TYR A 53 -9.41 9.41 6.17
N ASP A 54 -8.56 10.36 5.78
CA ASP A 54 -7.64 10.16 4.65
C ASP A 54 -6.53 9.17 5.02
N GLU A 55 -6.01 9.24 6.26
CA GLU A 55 -5.00 8.29 6.76
C GLU A 55 -5.55 6.86 6.83
N ILE A 56 -6.76 6.70 7.39
CA ILE A 56 -7.42 5.39 7.48
C ILE A 56 -7.68 4.84 6.08
N GLY A 57 -8.20 5.66 5.16
CA GLY A 57 -8.44 5.27 3.77
C GLY A 57 -7.15 4.88 3.05
N HIS A 58 -6.07 5.62 3.27
CA HIS A 58 -4.75 5.30 2.70
C HIS A 58 -4.23 3.95 3.16
N THR A 59 -4.21 3.71 4.47
CA THR A 59 -3.70 2.44 5.00
C THR A 59 -4.58 1.25 4.61
N LEU A 60 -5.90 1.46 4.50
CA LEU A 60 -6.82 0.43 4.02
C LEU A 60 -6.58 0.10 2.54
N ASN A 61 -6.45 1.12 1.68
CA ASN A 61 -6.14 0.93 0.27
C ASN A 61 -4.82 0.18 0.07
N ASN A 62 -3.78 0.56 0.81
CA ASN A 62 -2.51 -0.15 0.76
C ASN A 62 -2.68 -1.62 1.18
N LYS A 63 -3.38 -1.90 2.27
CA LYS A 63 -3.61 -3.29 2.71
C LYS A 63 -4.37 -4.11 1.67
N ILE A 64 -5.39 -3.53 1.02
CA ILE A 64 -6.15 -4.20 -0.05
C ILE A 64 -5.23 -4.49 -1.26
N ILE A 65 -4.46 -3.50 -1.71
CA ILE A 65 -3.51 -3.68 -2.83
C ILE A 65 -2.47 -4.75 -2.49
N GLY A 66 -1.93 -4.71 -1.27
CA GLY A 66 -0.96 -5.70 -0.79
C GLY A 66 -1.56 -7.11 -0.73
N ALA A 67 -2.80 -7.25 -0.26
CA ALA A 67 -3.50 -8.54 -0.21
C ALA A 67 -3.78 -9.09 -1.60
N ILE A 68 -4.25 -8.26 -2.54
CA ILE A 68 -4.47 -8.65 -3.94
C ILE A 68 -3.15 -9.10 -4.57
N PHE A 69 -2.07 -8.35 -4.38
CA PHE A 69 -0.76 -8.70 -4.91
C PHE A 69 -0.27 -10.05 -4.37
N LEU A 70 -0.34 -10.27 -3.05
CA LEU A 70 0.07 -11.53 -2.45
C LEU A 70 -0.79 -12.69 -2.94
N PHE A 71 -2.11 -12.49 -3.06
CA PHE A 71 -3.01 -13.52 -3.59
C PHE A 71 -2.63 -13.91 -5.02
N LEU A 72 -2.37 -12.94 -5.89
CA LEU A 72 -1.94 -13.20 -7.28
C LEU A 72 -0.57 -13.89 -7.32
N LEU A 73 0.38 -13.44 -6.51
CA LEU A 73 1.72 -14.03 -6.42
C LEU A 73 1.64 -15.49 -5.96
N ILE A 74 0.89 -15.78 -4.89
CA ILE A 74 0.71 -17.14 -4.36
C ILE A 74 0.00 -18.01 -5.40
N SER A 75 -1.06 -17.51 -6.04
CA SER A 75 -1.78 -18.25 -7.07
C SER A 75 -0.88 -18.58 -8.27
N PHE A 76 -0.05 -17.63 -8.69
CA PHE A 76 0.95 -17.83 -9.72
C PHE A 76 1.98 -18.89 -9.29
N LEU A 77 2.55 -18.78 -8.09
CA LEU A 77 3.52 -19.75 -7.59
C LEU A 77 2.93 -21.17 -7.55
N ILE A 78 1.69 -21.34 -7.05
CA ILE A 78 1.03 -22.66 -7.02
C ILE A 78 0.76 -23.21 -8.42
N ALA A 79 0.48 -22.34 -9.41
CA ALA A 79 0.19 -22.77 -10.77
C ALA A 79 1.44 -23.19 -11.57
N TYR A 80 2.62 -22.72 -11.17
CA TYR A 80 3.86 -22.86 -11.95
C TYR A 80 5.03 -23.54 -11.19
N LEU A 81 4.82 -23.96 -9.93
CA LEU A 81 5.72 -24.84 -9.15
C LEU A 81 5.06 -26.22 -8.99
#